data_AF-A0A376TDA6-F1
#
_entry.id   AF-A0A376TDA6-F1
#
_cell.length_a   1.000
_cell.length_b   1.000
_cell.length_c   1.000
_cell.angle_alpha   90.00
_cell.angle_beta   90.00
_cell.angle_gamma   90.00
#
_symmetry.space_group_name_H-M   'P 1'
#
loop_
_entity.id
_entity.type
_entity.pdbx_description
1 polymer ?
#
loop_
_entity_poly.entity_id
_entity_poly.type
_entity_poly.pdbx_seq_one_letter_code
_entity_poly.pdbx_strand_id
1 'polypeptide(L)' 'MLATLILLLISPVLCCIALAVKLSSPGPVIFRQTRYGMDGKPIKVWKFRSMK' A
#
# COMPACT_ATOMS: atom_id res chain seq x y z
N MET A 1 -15.94 6.03 -10.55
CA MET A 1 -15.31 5.85 -11.88
C MET A 1 -13.93 6.49 -11.99
N LEU A 2 -13.72 7.71 -11.50
CA LEU A 2 -12.40 8.36 -11.60
C LEU A 2 -11.30 7.60 -10.82
N ALA A 3 -11.58 7.19 -9.58
CA ALA A 3 -10.61 6.47 -8.75
C ALA A 3 -10.12 5.14 -9.39
N THR A 4 -11.04 4.38 -9.99
CA THR A 4 -10.71 3.12 -10.67
C THR A 4 -9.83 3.32 -11.89
N LEU A 5 -10.06 4.39 -12.66
CA LEU A 5 -9.24 4.71 -13.82
C LEU A 5 -7.81 5.08 -13.42
N ILE A 6 -7.67 5.93 -12.39
CA ILE A 6 -6.37 6.32 -11.83
C ILE A 6 -5.63 5.08 -11.30
N LEU A 7 -6.32 4.21 -10.56
CA LEU A 7 -5.77 2.96 -10.05
C LEU A 7 -5.25 2.05 -11.17
N LEU A 8 -5.98 1.93 -12.28
CA LEU A 8 -5.56 1.14 -13.43
C LEU A 8 -4.27 1.70 -14.04
N LEU A 9 -4.18 3.02 -14.21
CA LEU A 9 -3.01 3.70 -14.78
C LEU A 9 -1.76 3.58 -13.90
N ILE A 10 -1.91 3.65 -12.57
CA ILE A 10 -0.77 3.53 -11.65
C ILE A 10 -0.45 2.05 -11.29
N SER A 11 -1.32 1.11 -11.65
CA SER A 11 -1.15 -0.32 -11.34
C SER A 11 0.20 -0.92 -11.78
N PRO A 12 0.76 -0.65 -12.98
CA PRO A 12 2.08 -1.17 -13.34
C PRO A 12 3.19 -0.66 -12.41
N VAL A 13 3.14 0.63 -12.02
CA VAL A 13 4.11 1.23 -11.10
C VAL A 13 4.02 0.58 -9.71
N LEU A 14 2.79 0.39 -9.20
CA LEU A 14 2.56 -0.29 -7.93
C LEU A 14 3.05 -1.74 -7.96
N CYS A 15 2.94 -2.42 -9.11
CA CYS A 15 3.45 -3.78 -9.29
C CYS A 15 4.98 -3.83 -9.23
N CYS A 16 5.67 -2.89 -9.89
CA CYS A 16 7.13 -2.76 -9.82
C CYS A 16 7.61 -2.52 -8.38
N ILE A 17 6.94 -1.63 -7.64
CA ILE A 17 7.23 -1.38 -6.22
C ILE A 17 7.00 -2.64 -5.38
N ALA A 18 5.92 -3.38 -5.64
CA ALA A 18 5.64 -4.62 -4.95
C ALA A 18 6.73 -5.68 -5.14
N LEU A 19 7.28 -5.80 -6.36
CA LEU A 19 8.41 -6.67 -6.65
C LEU A 19 9.68 -6.21 -5.93
N ALA A 20 10.01 -4.91 -5.98
CA ALA A 20 11.18 -4.37 -5.29
C ALA A 20 11.14 -4.62 -3.78
N VAL A 21 9.98 -4.40 -3.15
CA VAL A 21 9.76 -4.66 -1.71
C VAL A 21 9.91 -6.15 -1.37
N LYS A 22 9.41 -7.04 -2.23
CA LYS A 22 9.52 -8.50 -2.04
C LYS A 22 10.97 -8.99 -2.17
N LEU A 23 11.76 -8.35 -3.03
CA LEU A 23 13.18 -8.68 -3.20
C LEU A 23 14.06 -8.15 -2.06
N SER A 24 13.73 -6.98 -1.50
CA SER A 24 14.46 -6.38 -0.37
C SER A 24 14.14 -7.03 0.99
N SER A 25 12.93 -7.57 1.19
CA SER A 25 12.55 -8.19 2.48
C SER A 25 11.71 -9.45 2.31
N PRO A 26 12.05 -10.57 2.99
CA PRO A 26 11.23 -11.78 3.00
C PRO A 26 9.98 -11.54 3.85
N GLY A 27 8.94 -10.97 3.25
CA GLY A 27 7.68 -10.68 3.95
C GLY A 27 6.59 -10.13 3.05
N PRO A 28 5.37 -9.95 3.58
CA PRO A 28 4.27 -9.39 2.82
C PRO A 28 4.56 -7.93 2.44
N VAL A 29 4.29 -7.62 1.15
CA VAL A 29 4.55 -6.33 0.49
C VAL A 29 3.80 -5.18 1.15
N ILE A 30 2.56 -5.43 1.57
CA ILE A 30 1.67 -4.43 2.15
C ILE A 30 1.54 -4.68 3.66
N PHE A 31 1.76 -3.64 4.45
CA PHE A 31 1.55 -3.64 5.89
C PHE A 31 0.29 -2.83 6.26
N ARG A 32 -0.42 -3.29 7.29
CA ARG A 32 -1.63 -2.64 7.82
C ARG A 32 -1.29 -1.94 9.13
N GLN A 33 -1.50 -0.63 9.18
CA GLN A 33 -1.34 0.17 10.38
C GLN A 33 -2.68 0.74 10.81
N THR A 34 -3.12 0.45 12.04
CA THR A 34 -4.31 1.07 12.61
C THR A 34 -3.95 2.49 13.06
N ARG A 35 -4.72 3.48 12.61
CA ARG A 35 -4.63 4.88 13.04
C ARG A 35 -6.01 5.37 13.43
N TYR A 36 -6.08 6.36 14.31
CA TYR A 36 -7.35 7.01 14.62
C TYR A 36 -7.69 7.99 13.50
N GLY A 37 -8.86 7.81 12.90
CA GLY A 37 -9.39 8.67 11.84
C GLY A 37 -10.41 9.68 12.40
N MET A 38 -11.35 10.09 11.56
CA MET A 38 -12.41 11.02 11.94
C MET A 38 -13.27 10.43 13.08
N ASP A 39 -13.61 11.29 14.05
CA ASP A 39 -14.33 10.94 15.29
C ASP A 39 -13.63 9.90 16.18
N GLY A 40 -12.30 9.74 16.05
CA GLY A 40 -11.55 8.75 16.82
C GLY A 40 -11.84 7.30 16.40
N LYS A 41 -12.48 7.09 15.25
CA LYS A 41 -12.74 5.74 14.73
C LYS A 41 -11.44 5.13 14.21
N PRO A 42 -11.11 3.87 14.56
CA PRO A 42 -9.91 3.22 14.06
C PRO A 42 -10.03 2.97 12.55
N ILE A 43 -9.14 3.57 11.77
CA ILE A 43 -8.97 3.35 10.34
C ILE A 43 -7.75 2.46 10.09
N LYS A 44 -7.89 1.50 9.18
CA LYS A 44 -6.79 0.64 8.74
C LYS A 44 -6.11 1.31 7.55
N VAL A 45 -4.90 1.79 7.75
CA VAL A 45 -4.08 2.40 6.71
C VAL A 45 -3.17 1.32 6.11
N TRP A 46 -3.23 1.20 4.80
CA TRP A 46 -2.44 0.23 4.04
C TRP A 46 -1.24 0.95 3.44
N LYS A 47 -0.03 0.43 3.66
CA LYS A 47 1.21 1.01 3.16
C LYS A 47 2.13 -0.07 2.62
N PHE A 48 2.94 0.27 1.63
CA PHE A 48 4.07 -0.58 1.25
C PHE A 48 5.06 -0.65 2.42
N ARG A 49 5.61 -1.83 2.63
CA ARG A 49 6.69 -2.01 3.61
C ARG A 49 7.92 -1.22 3.14
N SER A 50 8.58 -0.52 4.06
CA SER A 50 9.86 0.12 3.75
C SER A 50 10.91 -0.94 3.43
N MET A 51 11.62 -0.71 2.32
CA MET A 51 12.83 -1.45 1.98
C MET A 51 13.91 -1.09 3.01
N LYS A 52 14.62 -2.10 3.49
CA LYS A 52 15.89 -1.90 4.21
C LYS A 52 17.03 -2.15 3.26
#